data_AF-A0A9P7Z4Z1-F1
#
_entry.id   AF-A0A9P7Z4Z1-F1
#
_cell.length_a   1.000
_cell.length_b   1.000
_cell.length_c   1.000
_cell.angle_alpha   90.00
_cell.angle_beta   90.00
_cell.angle_gamma   90.00
#
_symmetry.space_group_name_H-M   'P 1'
#
loop_
_entity.id
_entity.type
_entity.pdbx_description
1 polymer ?
#
loop_
_entity_poly.entity_id
_entity_poly.type
_entity_poly.pdbx_seq_one_letter_code
_entity_poly.pdbx_strand_id
1 'polypeptide(L)'
;METVKSKSEHHFIKSSKLAAPSSPAFGTSLPEFSCSGDPCITFLVGQESAQEKFQTHKTLVCYYSSILNIIFATSEALDLVHRVKDTTNEAFALFIHWIYYKELPVIINSTMTNDTLILPVTEVYNLATKLKIPGLQKLAISNLEEASPRSPIIAAI
;
A
#
# COMPACT_ATOMS: atom_id res chain seq x y z
N MET A 1 -60.97 16.61 18.88
CA MET A 1 -59.77 16.10 18.19
C MET A 1 -58.87 17.29 17.88
N GLU A 2 -57.61 17.37 18.25
CA GLU A 2 -56.78 16.67 19.22
C GLU A 2 -55.58 17.60 19.42
N THR A 3 -55.09 17.64 20.64
CA THR A 3 -53.98 18.48 21.11
C THR A 3 -52.66 18.10 20.43
N VAL A 4 -51.85 19.09 20.03
CA VAL A 4 -50.41 18.88 19.84
C VAL A 4 -49.67 19.52 21.01
N LYS A 5 -49.07 18.65 21.81
CA LYS A 5 -48.21 18.94 22.96
C LYS A 5 -46.74 18.92 22.50
N SER A 6 -45.90 19.62 23.27
CA SER A 6 -44.51 19.26 23.59
C SER A 6 -43.41 19.82 22.64
N LYS A 7 -42.25 20.33 23.08
CA LYS A 7 -41.69 20.72 24.39
C LYS A 7 -40.30 21.33 24.15
N SER A 8 -39.99 22.31 25.00
CA SER A 8 -38.73 23.00 25.32
C SER A 8 -37.41 22.34 24.90
N GLU A 9 -36.56 23.09 24.18
CA GLU A 9 -35.33 23.75 24.66
C GLU A 9 -34.12 22.81 24.82
N HIS A 10 -32.99 23.16 24.20
CA HIS A 10 -31.81 23.58 24.95
C HIS A 10 -30.87 24.39 24.06
N HIS A 11 -30.78 25.66 24.40
CA HIS A 11 -29.85 26.64 23.86
C HIS A 11 -28.51 26.48 24.58
N PHE A 12 -27.43 26.19 23.85
CA PHE A 12 -26.06 26.39 24.33
C PHE A 12 -25.22 26.97 23.19
N ILE A 13 -25.09 28.29 23.17
CA ILE A 13 -24.24 29.01 22.21
C ILE A 13 -22.94 29.46 22.89
N LYS A 14 -21.87 29.31 22.10
CA LYS A 14 -20.57 30.00 22.08
C LYS A 14 -19.40 29.38 22.85
N SER A 15 -18.41 28.95 22.07
CA SER A 15 -17.05 29.48 22.20
C SER A 15 -16.35 29.51 20.85
N SER A 16 -16.16 30.72 20.35
CA SER A 16 -15.24 31.09 19.28
C SER A 16 -13.80 30.97 19.77
N LYS A 17 -12.91 30.29 19.02
CA LYS A 17 -11.47 30.49 19.14
C LYS A 17 -10.73 30.23 17.83
N LEU A 18 -9.97 31.25 17.46
CA LEU A 18 -8.94 31.44 16.42
C LEU A 18 -8.56 30.26 15.51
N ALA A 19 -8.47 30.57 14.22
CA ALA A 19 -7.79 29.78 13.20
C ALA A 19 -6.33 29.52 13.58
N ALA A 20 -5.93 28.24 13.50
CA ALA A 20 -4.53 27.82 13.41
C ALA A 20 -4.23 27.44 11.95
N PRO A 21 -3.01 27.68 11.45
CA PRO A 21 -2.66 27.49 10.05
C PRO A 21 -2.87 26.04 9.63
N SER A 22 -3.48 25.85 8.45
CA SER A 22 -3.70 24.57 7.81
C SER A 22 -2.37 23.88 7.50
N SER A 23 -1.89 23.10 8.45
CA SER A 23 -0.89 22.06 8.21
C SER A 23 -1.56 20.98 7.35
N PRO A 24 -0.91 20.42 6.31
CA PRO A 24 -1.52 19.42 5.45
C PRO A 24 -1.77 18.17 6.29
N ALA A 25 -3.03 17.98 6.68
CA ALA A 25 -3.49 16.75 7.30
C ALA A 25 -3.28 15.62 6.29
N PHE A 26 -2.34 14.73 6.58
CA PHE A 26 -2.25 13.43 5.93
C PHE A 26 -3.53 12.68 6.34
N GLY A 27 -4.57 12.80 5.51
CA GLY A 27 -5.88 12.22 5.75
C GLY A 27 -5.78 10.70 5.82
N THR A 28 -6.32 10.13 6.89
CA THR A 28 -6.37 8.69 7.16
C THR A 28 -7.49 7.95 6.41
N SER A 29 -8.18 8.61 5.48
CA SER A 29 -9.16 7.95 4.61
C SER A 29 -8.48 7.41 3.36
N LEU A 30 -8.44 6.08 3.23
CA LEU A 30 -8.14 5.43 1.95
C LEU A 30 -9.02 6.09 0.86
N PRO A 31 -8.48 6.51 -0.29
CA PRO A 31 -9.31 7.09 -1.33
C PRO A 31 -10.42 6.11 -1.72
N GLU A 32 -11.64 6.59 -1.91
CA GLU A 32 -12.76 5.76 -2.34
C GLU A 32 -12.62 5.50 -3.85
N PHE A 33 -11.93 4.42 -4.22
CA PHE A 33 -11.62 4.05 -5.61
C PHE A 33 -12.86 3.46 -6.30
N SER A 34 -13.84 4.30 -6.62
CA SER A 34 -14.97 3.90 -7.45
C SER A 34 -14.48 3.78 -8.90
N CYS A 35 -14.53 2.56 -9.47
CA CYS A 35 -13.90 2.15 -10.75
C CYS A 35 -14.31 2.92 -12.02
N SER A 36 -15.19 3.92 -11.97
CA SER A 36 -15.64 4.65 -13.15
C SER A 36 -14.73 5.85 -13.46
N GLY A 37 -13.53 5.59 -14.01
CA GLY A 37 -12.72 6.62 -14.66
C GLY A 37 -11.23 6.69 -14.31
N ASP A 38 -10.74 5.91 -13.34
CA ASP A 38 -9.30 5.89 -13.03
C ASP A 38 -8.52 5.09 -14.09
N PRO A 39 -7.55 5.69 -14.80
CA PRO A 39 -6.78 4.98 -15.82
C PRO A 39 -5.99 3.81 -15.23
N CYS A 40 -5.86 2.75 -16.01
CA CYS A 40 -5.07 1.59 -15.64
C CYS A 40 -3.64 1.72 -16.17
N ILE A 41 -2.69 1.16 -15.43
CA ILE A 41 -1.29 1.03 -15.82
C ILE A 41 -0.98 -0.45 -15.92
N THR A 42 -0.31 -0.83 -17.01
CA THR A 42 0.22 -2.17 -17.20
C THR A 42 1.72 -2.17 -16.89
N PHE A 43 2.12 -2.99 -15.93
CA PHE A 43 3.51 -3.27 -15.65
C PHE A 43 3.94 -4.57 -16.34
N LEU A 44 5.07 -4.53 -17.04
CA LEU A 44 5.76 -5.70 -17.58
C LEU A 44 6.92 -6.04 -16.65
N VAL A 45 6.83 -7.14 -15.93
CA VAL A 45 7.77 -7.51 -14.87
C VAL A 45 8.57 -8.74 -15.27
N GLY A 46 9.84 -8.78 -14.91
CA GLY A 46 10.73 -9.91 -15.16
C GLY A 46 11.53 -9.79 -16.47
N GLN A 47 12.31 -10.84 -16.75
CA GLN A 47 13.15 -10.93 -17.96
C GLN A 47 12.29 -11.04 -19.22
N GLU A 48 12.82 -10.59 -20.37
CA GLU A 48 12.06 -10.53 -21.63
C GLU A 48 11.48 -11.89 -22.07
N SER A 49 12.15 -13.00 -21.72
CA SER A 49 11.68 -14.36 -22.01
C SER A 49 10.62 -14.91 -21.03
N ALA A 50 10.38 -14.23 -19.90
CA ALA A 50 9.49 -14.68 -18.82
C ALA A 50 8.68 -13.51 -18.22
N GLN A 51 8.32 -12.54 -19.07
CA GLN A 51 7.66 -11.32 -18.64
C GLN A 51 6.20 -11.57 -18.28
N GLU A 52 5.79 -11.10 -17.11
CA GLU A 52 4.40 -11.10 -16.67
C GLU A 52 3.79 -9.71 -16.72
N LYS A 53 2.47 -9.67 -16.98
CA LYS A 53 1.69 -8.44 -17.05
C LYS A 53 0.89 -8.25 -15.77
N PHE A 54 1.06 -7.09 -15.14
CA PHE A 54 0.29 -6.69 -13.97
C PHE A 54 -0.48 -5.41 -14.30
N GLN A 55 -1.81 -5.46 -14.23
CA GLN A 55 -2.66 -4.28 -14.44
C GLN A 55 -3.15 -3.74 -13.10
N THR A 56 -3.04 -2.44 -12.88
CA THR A 56 -3.49 -1.79 -11.66
C THR A 56 -3.89 -0.34 -11.91
N HIS A 57 -4.60 0.26 -10.94
CA HIS A 57 -5.08 1.62 -11.06
C HIS A 57 -3.95 2.64 -10.84
N LYS A 58 -3.85 3.63 -11.75
CA LYS A 58 -2.84 4.70 -11.70
C LYS A 58 -2.89 5.45 -10.37
N THR A 59 -4.08 5.86 -9.93
CA THR A 59 -4.22 6.67 -8.72
C THR A 59 -3.71 5.91 -7.49
N LEU A 60 -3.99 4.61 -7.39
CA LEU A 60 -3.48 3.75 -6.32
C LEU A 60 -1.95 3.73 -6.26
N VAL A 61 -1.29 3.41 -7.38
CA VAL A 61 0.17 3.28 -7.37
C VAL A 61 0.89 4.62 -7.17
N CYS A 62 0.35 5.71 -7.72
CA CYS A 62 0.86 7.06 -7.53
C CYS A 62 0.66 7.56 -6.09
N TYR A 63 -0.46 7.21 -5.45
CA TYR A 63 -0.73 7.59 -4.07
C TYR A 63 0.33 7.02 -3.11
N TYR A 64 0.71 5.75 -3.31
CA TYR A 64 1.68 5.08 -2.43
C TYR A 64 3.15 5.32 -2.80
N SER A 65 3.45 5.62 -4.06
CA SER A 65 4.81 5.81 -4.54
C SER A 65 5.01 7.21 -5.14
N SER A 66 5.84 8.01 -4.48
CA SER A 66 6.29 9.30 -5.03
C SER A 66 7.03 9.14 -6.36
N ILE A 67 7.76 8.05 -6.55
CA ILE A 67 8.46 7.74 -7.80
C ILE A 67 7.47 7.47 -8.93
N LEU A 68 6.50 6.58 -8.72
CA LEU A 68 5.48 6.30 -9.73
C LEU A 68 4.59 7.52 -9.99
N ASN A 69 4.32 8.33 -8.96
CA ASN A 69 3.64 9.61 -9.15
C ASN A 69 4.43 10.53 -10.09
N ILE A 70 5.74 10.68 -9.91
CA ILE A 70 6.57 11.50 -10.81
C ILE A 70 6.54 10.94 -12.24
N ILE A 71 6.65 9.61 -12.39
CA ILE A 71 6.70 8.96 -13.72
C ILE A 71 5.35 9.10 -14.43
N PHE A 72 4.23 9.03 -13.71
CA PHE A 72 2.90 8.93 -14.30
C PHE A 72 2.06 10.20 -14.21
N ALA A 73 2.42 11.19 -13.38
CA ALA A 73 1.61 12.40 -13.14
C ALA A 73 1.24 13.14 -14.43
N THR A 74 2.16 13.22 -15.39
CA THR A 74 1.97 13.96 -16.65
C THR A 74 1.39 13.10 -17.79
N SER A 75 1.27 11.78 -17.58
CA SER A 75 0.79 10.88 -18.63
C SER A 75 -0.73 10.81 -18.62
N GLU A 76 -1.37 11.38 -19.64
CA GLU A 76 -2.81 11.20 -19.91
C GLU A 76 -3.11 9.92 -20.72
N ALA A 77 -2.09 9.14 -21.08
CA ALA A 77 -2.28 7.89 -21.78
C ALA A 77 -3.17 6.94 -20.95
N LEU A 78 -4.26 6.49 -21.56
CA LEU A 78 -5.22 5.56 -20.96
C LEU A 78 -4.59 4.18 -20.69
N ASP A 79 -3.61 3.79 -21.51
CA ASP A 79 -2.87 2.53 -21.41
C ASP A 79 -1.37 2.81 -21.35
N LEU A 80 -0.85 2.96 -20.13
CA LEU A 80 0.59 3.13 -19.93
C LEU A 80 1.26 1.79 -19.65
N VAL A 81 2.29 1.46 -20.44
CA VAL A 81 3.09 0.25 -20.25
C VAL A 81 4.44 0.61 -19.64
N HIS A 82 4.71 0.12 -18.42
CA HIS A 82 5.98 0.34 -17.73
C HIS A 82 6.73 -0.96 -17.47
N ARG A 83 8.01 -1.03 -17.83
CA ARG A 83 8.84 -2.23 -17.65
C ARG A 83 9.61 -2.16 -16.33
N VAL A 84 9.48 -3.19 -15.50
CA VAL A 84 10.22 -3.33 -14.24
C VAL A 84 11.14 -4.55 -14.34
N LYS A 85 12.41 -4.31 -14.67
CA LYS A 85 13.40 -5.36 -14.93
C LYS A 85 14.06 -5.92 -13.65
N ASP A 86 14.05 -5.15 -12.56
CA ASP A 86 14.84 -5.46 -11.37
C ASP A 86 14.00 -6.01 -10.20
N THR A 87 13.06 -6.89 -10.49
CA THR A 87 12.24 -7.58 -9.49
C THR A 87 11.71 -8.88 -10.07
N THR A 88 11.42 -9.88 -9.25
CA THR A 88 10.68 -11.06 -9.69
C THR A 88 9.19 -10.78 -9.82
N ASN A 89 8.51 -11.64 -10.58
CA ASN A 89 7.06 -11.61 -10.74
C ASN A 89 6.36 -11.81 -9.38
N GLU A 90 6.89 -12.69 -8.53
CA GLU A 90 6.35 -12.97 -7.20
C GLU A 90 6.41 -11.75 -6.28
N ALA A 91 7.58 -11.09 -6.19
CA ALA A 91 7.72 -9.87 -5.39
C ALA A 91 6.80 -8.74 -5.90
N PHE A 92 6.61 -8.64 -7.22
CA PHE A 92 5.70 -7.65 -7.77
C PHE A 92 4.22 -7.99 -7.52
N ALA A 93 3.85 -9.27 -7.54
CA ALA A 93 2.51 -9.72 -7.16
C ALA A 93 2.20 -9.36 -5.70
N LEU A 94 3.15 -9.57 -4.79
CA LEU A 94 3.05 -9.16 -3.38
C LEU A 94 2.92 -7.64 -3.24
N PHE A 95 3.67 -6.87 -4.02
CA PHE A 95 3.51 -5.41 -4.08
C PHE A 95 2.11 -4.99 -4.51
N ILE A 96 1.56 -5.57 -5.58
CA ILE A 96 0.20 -5.27 -6.04
C ILE A 96 -0.83 -5.66 -4.98
N HIS A 97 -0.68 -6.84 -4.38
CA HIS A 97 -1.54 -7.27 -3.28
C HIS A 97 -1.54 -6.24 -2.14
N TRP A 98 -0.36 -5.79 -1.69
CA TRP A 98 -0.26 -4.78 -0.65
C TRP A 98 -0.87 -3.42 -1.06
N ILE A 99 -0.80 -3.05 -2.33
CA ILE A 99 -1.43 -1.82 -2.83
C ILE A 99 -2.94 -1.83 -2.57
N TYR A 100 -3.60 -2.97 -2.79
CA TYR A 100 -5.04 -3.13 -2.59
C TYR A 100 -5.43 -3.42 -1.14
N TYR A 101 -4.73 -4.32 -0.47
CA TYR A 101 -5.16 -4.88 0.82
C TYR A 101 -4.39 -4.34 2.02
N LYS A 102 -3.30 -3.60 1.80
CA LYS A 102 -2.38 -3.12 2.86
C LYS A 102 -1.72 -4.22 3.70
N GLU A 103 -1.82 -5.45 3.25
CA GLU A 103 -1.27 -6.64 3.91
C GLU A 103 -0.21 -7.29 3.00
N LEU A 104 0.74 -8.00 3.61
CA LEU A 104 1.64 -8.89 2.89
C LEU A 104 1.28 -10.31 3.30
N PRO A 105 0.72 -11.13 2.39
CA PRO A 105 0.39 -12.50 2.73
C PRO A 105 1.69 -13.26 2.97
N VAL A 106 1.77 -13.91 4.14
CA VAL A 106 2.84 -14.88 4.38
C VAL A 106 2.50 -16.10 3.53
N ILE A 107 3.25 -16.34 2.45
CA ILE A 107 3.06 -17.52 1.58
C ILE A 107 3.62 -18.75 2.29
N ILE A 108 2.96 -19.20 3.35
CA ILE A 108 3.35 -20.42 4.06
C ILE A 108 2.81 -21.61 3.25
N ASN A 109 3.54 -21.99 2.21
CA ASN A 109 3.37 -23.34 1.68
C ASN A 109 3.97 -24.30 2.71
N SER A 110 3.16 -25.20 3.26
CA SER A 110 3.52 -26.14 4.34
C SER A 110 4.68 -27.09 4.02
N THR A 111 5.22 -27.02 2.80
CA THR A 111 6.36 -27.78 2.30
C THR A 111 7.64 -26.93 2.12
N MET A 112 7.58 -25.62 2.38
CA MET A 112 8.69 -24.71 2.10
C MET A 112 9.51 -24.40 3.34
N THR A 113 10.84 -24.44 3.19
CA THR A 113 11.80 -23.98 4.19
C THR A 113 11.68 -22.47 4.40
N ASN A 114 12.06 -21.95 5.57
CA ASN A 114 12.05 -20.50 5.87
C ASN A 114 12.75 -19.65 4.78
N ASP A 115 13.77 -20.20 4.14
CA ASP A 115 14.51 -19.56 3.06
C ASP A 115 13.64 -19.20 1.84
N THR A 116 12.58 -19.97 1.57
CA THR A 116 11.65 -19.71 0.45
C THR A 116 10.77 -18.49 0.70
N LEU A 117 10.50 -18.14 1.96
CA LEU A 117 9.73 -16.95 2.33
C LEU A 117 10.61 -15.69 2.40
N ILE A 118 11.86 -15.85 2.81
CA ILE A 118 12.80 -14.73 3.00
C ILE A 118 13.11 -14.06 1.66
N LEU A 119 13.27 -14.81 0.58
CA LEU A 119 13.66 -14.26 -0.74
C LEU A 119 12.60 -13.32 -1.32
N PRO A 120 11.31 -13.71 -1.48
CA PRO A 120 10.29 -12.80 -2.01
C PRO A 120 10.08 -11.57 -1.13
N VAL A 121 10.08 -11.70 0.20
CA VAL A 121 9.91 -10.56 1.12
C VAL A 121 11.10 -9.60 1.06
N THR A 122 12.32 -10.12 0.92
CA THR A 122 13.53 -9.29 0.71
C THR A 122 13.45 -8.52 -0.60
N GLU A 123 12.97 -9.15 -1.67
CA GLU A 123 12.76 -8.46 -2.94
C GLU A 123 11.65 -7.41 -2.87
N VAL A 124 10.56 -7.67 -2.15
CA VAL A 124 9.53 -6.67 -1.85
C VAL A 124 10.13 -5.48 -1.10
N TYR A 125 11.00 -5.70 -0.12
CA TYR A 125 11.70 -4.63 0.58
C TYR A 125 12.56 -3.79 -0.39
N ASN A 126 13.31 -4.45 -1.28
CA ASN A 126 14.12 -3.78 -2.29
C ASN A 126 13.27 -2.95 -3.26
N LEU A 127 12.16 -3.52 -3.73
CA LEU A 127 11.19 -2.85 -4.60
C LEU A 127 10.58 -1.63 -3.89
N ALA A 128 10.14 -1.77 -2.64
CA ALA A 128 9.59 -0.69 -1.84
C ALA A 128 10.62 0.43 -1.57
N THR A 129 11.91 0.08 -1.49
CA THR A 129 13.02 1.03 -1.39
C THR A 129 13.18 1.84 -2.66
N LYS A 130 13.20 1.18 -3.82
CA LYS A 130 13.28 1.83 -5.14
C LYS A 130 12.09 2.75 -5.40
N LEU A 131 10.88 2.29 -5.05
CA LEU A 131 9.64 3.03 -5.26
C LEU A 131 9.34 4.07 -4.17
N LYS A 132 10.18 4.19 -3.14
CA LYS A 132 10.00 5.10 -2.00
C LYS A 132 8.64 4.94 -1.32
N ILE A 133 8.34 3.72 -0.86
CA ILE A 133 7.09 3.35 -0.18
C ILE A 133 7.39 2.92 1.27
N PRO A 134 7.47 3.84 2.25
CA PRO A 134 7.88 3.53 3.62
C PRO A 134 6.97 2.53 4.34
N GLY A 135 5.65 2.58 4.09
CA GLY A 135 4.70 1.67 4.70
C GLY A 135 4.96 0.21 4.35
N LEU A 136 5.28 -0.06 3.09
CA LEU A 136 5.61 -1.40 2.60
C LEU A 136 7.00 -1.85 3.10
N GLN A 137 7.98 -0.95 3.16
CA GLN A 137 9.31 -1.26 3.73
C GLN A 137 9.19 -1.72 5.19
N LYS A 138 8.43 -0.97 6.01
CA LYS A 138 8.22 -1.31 7.42
C LYS A 138 7.57 -2.69 7.57
N LEU A 139 6.54 -2.96 6.76
CA LEU A 139 5.84 -4.24 6.81
C LEU A 139 6.75 -5.40 6.38
N ALA A 140 7.57 -5.22 5.34
CA ALA A 140 8.52 -6.22 4.90
C ALA A 140 9.58 -6.53 5.98
N ILE A 141 10.12 -5.51 6.67
CA ILE A 141 11.04 -5.70 7.80
C ILE A 141 10.37 -6.52 8.91
N SER A 142 9.15 -6.17 9.32
CA SER A 142 8.44 -6.90 10.37
C SER A 142 8.23 -8.38 10.00
N ASN A 143 7.93 -8.68 8.73
CA ASN A 143 7.81 -10.06 8.25
C ASN A 143 9.16 -10.80 8.26
N LEU A 144 10.26 -10.13 7.89
CA LEU A 144 11.60 -10.73 7.92
C LEU A 144 12.07 -11.00 9.35
N GLU A 145 11.78 -10.11 10.30
CA GLU A 145 12.08 -10.31 11.72
C GLU A 145 11.29 -11.48 12.32
N GLU A 146 10.02 -11.64 11.91
CA GLU A 146 9.17 -12.75 12.36
C GLU A 146 9.61 -14.10 11.76
N ALA A 147 9.99 -14.10 10.47
CA ALA A 147 10.49 -15.29 9.78
C ALA A 147 11.91 -15.69 10.23
N SER A 148 12.68 -14.75 10.79
CA SER A 148 14.01 -15.03 11.32
C SER A 148 13.90 -15.96 12.53
N PRO A 149 14.55 -17.14 12.52
CA PRO A 149 14.57 -18.01 13.68
C PRO A 149 15.20 -17.23 14.86
N ARG A 150 14.40 -16.96 15.89
CA ARG A 150 14.91 -16.34 17.12
C ARG A 150 16.07 -17.20 17.62
N SER A 151 17.28 -16.66 17.58
CA SER A 151 18.46 -17.36 18.07
C SER A 151 18.26 -17.69 19.56
N PRO A 152 18.28 -18.96 19.99
CA PRO A 152 18.17 -19.32 21.39
C PRO A 152 19.55 -19.12 22.05
N ILE A 153 19.92 -17.87 22.36
CA ILE A 153 21.22 -17.58 23.01
C ILE A 153 21.08 -17.12 24.47
N ILE A 154 19.88 -16.99 25.04
CA ILE A 154 19.76 -16.61 26.47
C ILE A 154 18.77 -17.50 27.22
N ALA A 155 19.10 -18.78 27.35
CA ALA A 155 18.48 -19.69 28.32
C ALA A 155 19.47 -20.68 28.97
N ALA A 156 20.77 -20.40 28.88
CA ALA A 156 21.82 -21.22 29.48
C ALA A 156 22.97 -20.33 30.00
N ILE A 157 22.66 -19.46 30.96
CA ILE A 157 23.64 -18.88 31.90
C ILE A 157 23.04 -18.99 33.29
#